data_AF-A0A397F454-F1
#
_entry.id   AF-A0A397F454-F1
#
_cell.length_a   1.000
_cell.length_b   1.000
_cell.length_c   1.000
_cell.angle_alpha   90.00
_cell.angle_beta   90.00
_cell.angle_gamma   90.00
#
_symmetry.space_group_name_H-M   'P 1'
#
loop_
_entity.id
_entity.type
_entity.pdbx_description
1 polymer ?
#
loop_
_entity_poly.entity_id
_entity_poly.type
_entity_poly.pdbx_seq_one_letter_code
_entity_poly.pdbx_strand_id
1 'polypeptide(L)'
;MQAGATSEVTDANTLALEKVVAFVKKQRPRALTKEERLDILMLYARMSLDGEKDVSNRVAKLLGRNRQIVQSVWRDFRTTESVRVQQVAANRVNHATKFPRTKAVVSLVVRLVTERQAAGVTCADVLTCLEAYNVLQVDRSDPKAVSASLRSILRFLNTLDGIVKAPDGKFIVSVAPSS
;
A
#
# COMPACT_ATOMS: atom_id res chain seq x y z
N MET A 1 -47.87 -37.65 16.29
CA MET A 1 -46.99 -36.52 16.64
C MET A 1 -45.54 -36.91 16.31
N GLN A 2 -45.04 -36.57 15.12
CA GLN A 2 -43.64 -36.79 14.73
C GLN A 2 -43.27 -35.69 13.72
N ALA A 3 -42.93 -34.50 14.22
CA ALA A 3 -42.47 -33.37 13.41
C ALA A 3 -41.30 -32.60 14.05
N GLY A 4 -40.84 -33.00 15.25
CA GLY A 4 -39.81 -32.27 16.00
C GLY A 4 -38.36 -32.70 15.76
N ALA A 5 -38.11 -33.93 15.28
CA ALA A 5 -36.75 -34.46 15.17
C ALA A 5 -36.00 -34.03 13.89
N THR A 6 -36.72 -33.68 12.82
CA THR A 6 -36.11 -33.30 11.53
C THR A 6 -35.68 -31.83 11.49
N SER A 7 -36.34 -30.94 12.24
CA SER A 7 -35.95 -29.52 12.33
C SER A 7 -34.64 -29.35 13.10
N GLU A 8 -34.50 -29.98 14.28
CA GLU A 8 -33.31 -29.82 15.13
C GLU A 8 -32.02 -30.34 14.46
N VAL A 9 -32.11 -31.44 13.70
CA VAL A 9 -30.97 -32.01 12.95
C VAL A 9 -30.59 -31.11 11.77
N THR A 10 -31.56 -30.46 11.12
CA THR A 10 -31.33 -29.53 10.01
C THR A 10 -30.67 -28.24 10.50
N ASP A 11 -31.05 -27.77 11.69
CA ASP A 11 -30.48 -26.57 12.31
C ASP A 11 -29.04 -26.83 12.79
N ALA A 12 -28.77 -28.00 13.37
CA ALA A 12 -27.41 -28.40 13.76
C ALA A 12 -26.47 -28.54 12.55
N ASN A 13 -26.96 -29.12 11.45
CA ASN A 13 -26.18 -29.26 10.22
C ASN A 13 -25.90 -27.91 9.55
N THR A 14 -26.89 -27.02 9.51
CA THR A 14 -26.72 -25.65 8.99
C THR A 14 -25.66 -24.89 9.78
N LEU A 15 -25.72 -24.97 11.11
CA LEU A 15 -24.72 -24.37 11.99
C LEU A 15 -23.31 -24.94 11.76
N ALA A 16 -23.18 -26.24 11.49
CA ALA A 16 -21.90 -26.86 11.16
C ALA A 16 -21.34 -26.32 9.83
N LEU A 17 -22.17 -26.17 8.80
CA LEU A 17 -21.76 -25.61 7.51
C LEU A 17 -21.33 -24.14 7.63
N GLU A 18 -22.05 -23.34 8.42
CA GLU A 18 -21.67 -21.94 8.69
C GLU A 18 -20.32 -21.84 9.40
N LYS A 19 -20.05 -22.74 10.36
CA LYS A 19 -18.73 -22.83 11.03
C LYS A 19 -17.61 -23.14 10.05
N VAL A 20 -17.83 -24.01 9.08
CA VAL A 20 -16.84 -24.30 8.02
C VAL A 20 -16.57 -23.06 7.17
N VAL A 21 -17.63 -22.35 6.74
CA VAL A 21 -17.49 -21.10 5.97
C VAL A 21 -16.71 -20.04 6.76
N ALA A 22 -17.03 -19.88 8.05
CA ALA A 22 -16.34 -18.94 8.93
C ALA A 22 -14.86 -19.31 9.12
N PHE A 23 -14.55 -20.60 9.32
CA PHE A 23 -13.18 -21.10 9.44
C PHE A 23 -12.36 -20.79 8.19
N VAL A 24 -12.90 -21.10 6.99
CA VAL A 24 -12.22 -20.83 5.72
C VAL A 24 -11.98 -19.33 5.54
N LYS A 25 -12.98 -18.49 5.83
CA LYS A 25 -12.83 -17.02 5.77
C LYS A 25 -11.73 -16.50 6.70
N LYS A 26 -11.58 -17.10 7.89
CA LYS A 26 -10.55 -16.72 8.87
C LYS A 26 -9.14 -17.11 8.44
N GLN A 27 -8.98 -18.28 7.82
CA GLN A 27 -7.66 -18.79 7.41
C GLN A 27 -7.16 -18.19 6.09
N ARG A 28 -8.08 -17.76 5.22
CA ARG A 28 -7.68 -17.23 3.90
C ARG A 28 -6.90 -15.91 4.03
N PRO A 29 -5.80 -15.76 3.28
CA PRO A 29 -5.11 -14.48 3.20
C PRO A 29 -6.01 -13.42 2.60
N ARG A 30 -5.81 -12.17 3.03
CA ARG A 30 -6.53 -11.01 2.48
C ARG A 30 -6.27 -10.84 0.99
N ALA A 31 -5.04 -11.11 0.56
CA ALA A 31 -4.64 -11.08 -0.83
C ALA A 31 -4.99 -12.39 -1.54
N LEU A 32 -5.34 -12.26 -2.83
CA LEU A 32 -5.70 -13.39 -3.65
C LEU A 32 -4.43 -14.12 -4.12
N THR A 33 -4.30 -15.40 -3.77
CA THR A 33 -3.17 -16.25 -4.16
C THR A 33 -3.19 -16.57 -5.66
N LYS A 34 -2.11 -17.17 -6.17
CA LYS A 34 -2.05 -17.58 -7.59
C LYS A 34 -3.07 -18.67 -7.87
N GLU A 35 -3.16 -19.62 -6.95
CA GLU A 35 -4.04 -20.77 -6.96
C GLU A 35 -5.50 -20.31 -6.97
N GLU A 36 -5.87 -19.38 -6.08
CA GLU A 36 -7.24 -18.84 -6.07
C GLU A 36 -7.60 -18.08 -7.36
N ARG A 37 -6.64 -17.40 -8.00
CA ARG A 37 -6.88 -16.75 -9.30
C ARG A 37 -7.13 -17.80 -10.39
N LEU A 38 -6.38 -18.90 -10.39
CA LEU A 38 -6.57 -20.01 -11.32
C LEU A 38 -7.94 -20.68 -11.11
N ASP A 39 -8.34 -20.89 -9.86
CA ASP A 39 -9.65 -21.46 -9.51
C ASP A 39 -10.79 -20.56 -10.00
N ILE A 40 -10.67 -19.24 -9.81
CA ILE A 40 -11.62 -18.26 -10.36
C ILE A 40 -11.74 -18.41 -11.87
N LEU A 41 -10.63 -18.47 -12.60
CA LEU A 41 -10.64 -18.56 -14.07
C LEU A 41 -11.23 -19.89 -14.55
N MET A 42 -10.85 -21.00 -13.93
CA MET A 42 -11.37 -22.32 -14.26
C MET A 42 -12.89 -22.39 -14.05
N LEU A 43 -13.36 -21.89 -12.91
CA LEU A 43 -14.78 -21.90 -12.57
C LEU A 43 -15.58 -20.95 -13.46
N TYR A 44 -15.03 -19.78 -13.76
CA TYR A 44 -15.63 -18.83 -14.69
C TYR A 44 -15.78 -19.43 -16.09
N ALA A 45 -14.72 -20.09 -16.60
CA ALA A 45 -14.74 -20.70 -17.92
C ALA A 45 -15.79 -21.81 -18.00
N ARG A 46 -15.83 -22.73 -17.03
CA ARG A 46 -16.83 -23.81 -16.98
C ARG A 46 -18.26 -23.28 -16.97
N MET A 47 -18.58 -22.36 -16.07
CA MET A 47 -19.91 -21.77 -15.99
C MET A 47 -20.30 -21.00 -17.26
N SER A 48 -19.33 -20.34 -17.90
CA SER A 48 -19.59 -19.65 -19.17
C SER A 48 -19.92 -20.65 -20.28
N LEU A 49 -19.24 -21.80 -20.32
CA LEU A 49 -19.52 -22.88 -21.26
C LEU A 49 -20.86 -23.56 -20.99
N ASP A 50 -21.26 -23.66 -19.72
CA ASP A 50 -22.56 -24.21 -19.29
C ASP A 50 -23.73 -23.24 -19.55
N GLY A 51 -23.48 -22.03 -20.08
CA GLY A 51 -24.51 -21.06 -20.44
C GLY A 51 -25.09 -20.27 -19.25
N GLU A 52 -24.38 -20.21 -18.12
CA GLU A 52 -24.79 -19.42 -16.96
C GLU A 52 -24.91 -17.92 -17.30
N LYS A 53 -25.99 -17.27 -16.86
CA LYS A 53 -26.27 -15.87 -17.22
C LYS A 53 -25.44 -14.88 -16.39
N ASP A 54 -25.26 -15.17 -15.10
CA ASP A 54 -24.49 -14.31 -14.18
C ASP A 54 -23.29 -15.06 -13.58
N VAL A 55 -22.41 -15.51 -14.47
CA VAL A 55 -21.18 -16.26 -14.15
C VAL A 55 -20.40 -15.61 -13.02
N SER A 56 -20.19 -14.29 -13.09
CA SER A 56 -19.38 -13.56 -12.10
C SER A 56 -19.94 -13.68 -10.68
N ASN A 57 -21.26 -13.58 -10.54
CA ASN A 57 -21.94 -13.67 -9.24
C ASN A 57 -21.99 -15.11 -8.74
N ARG A 58 -22.20 -16.08 -9.64
CA ARG A 58 -22.22 -17.49 -9.28
C ARG A 58 -20.85 -17.96 -8.78
N VAL A 59 -19.77 -17.64 -9.50
CA VAL A 59 -18.38 -17.90 -9.08
C VAL A 59 -18.08 -17.20 -7.74
N ALA A 60 -18.47 -15.93 -7.59
CA ALA A 60 -18.28 -15.17 -6.36
C ALA A 60 -18.93 -15.84 -5.13
N LYS A 61 -20.17 -16.34 -5.28
CA LYS A 61 -20.88 -17.08 -4.24
C LYS A 61 -20.19 -18.39 -3.87
N LEU A 62 -19.78 -19.19 -4.87
CA LEU A 62 -19.13 -20.48 -4.61
C LEU A 62 -17.76 -20.32 -3.96
N LEU A 63 -16.97 -19.34 -4.39
CA LEU A 63 -15.64 -19.11 -3.85
C LEU A 63 -15.64 -18.21 -2.61
N GLY A 64 -16.79 -17.63 -2.22
CA GLY A 64 -16.88 -16.69 -1.10
C GLY A 64 -16.06 -15.42 -1.31
N ARG A 65 -15.92 -14.97 -2.57
CA ARG A 65 -15.16 -13.76 -2.96
C ARG A 65 -16.11 -12.69 -3.49
N ASN A 66 -15.63 -11.45 -3.51
CA ASN A 66 -16.40 -10.33 -4.03
C ASN A 66 -16.51 -10.43 -5.58
N ARG A 67 -17.69 -10.16 -6.15
CA ARG A 67 -17.95 -10.20 -7.60
C ARG A 67 -16.95 -9.34 -8.41
N GLN A 68 -16.59 -8.17 -7.89
CA GLN A 68 -15.63 -7.27 -8.52
C GLN A 68 -14.24 -7.91 -8.64
N ILE A 69 -13.85 -8.76 -7.69
CA ILE A 69 -12.58 -9.51 -7.75
C ILE A 69 -12.63 -10.50 -8.91
N VAL A 70 -13.72 -11.26 -9.03
CA VAL A 70 -13.91 -12.24 -10.11
C VAL A 70 -13.83 -11.56 -11.48
N GLN A 71 -14.54 -10.43 -11.64
CA GLN A 71 -14.51 -9.64 -12.87
C GLN A 71 -13.12 -9.08 -13.19
N SER A 72 -12.39 -8.61 -12.17
CA SER A 72 -11.02 -8.10 -12.34
C SER A 72 -10.09 -9.21 -12.81
N VAL A 73 -10.11 -10.37 -12.16
CA VAL A 73 -9.24 -11.52 -12.52
C VAL A 73 -9.52 -11.97 -13.96
N TRP A 74 -10.79 -12.06 -14.35
CA TRP A 74 -11.16 -12.39 -15.72
C TRP A 74 -10.67 -11.35 -16.73
N ARG A 75 -10.87 -10.06 -16.43
CA ARG A 75 -10.40 -8.96 -17.29
C ARG A 75 -8.88 -8.98 -17.45
N ASP A 76 -8.15 -9.12 -16.34
CA ASP A 76 -6.69 -9.15 -16.33
C ASP A 76 -6.16 -10.32 -17.19
N PHE A 77 -6.79 -11.49 -17.09
CA PHE A 77 -6.43 -12.65 -17.89
C PHE A 77 -6.70 -12.42 -19.38
N ARG A 78 -7.87 -11.87 -19.76
CA ARG A 78 -8.14 -11.57 -21.18
C ARG A 78 -7.16 -10.57 -21.79
N THR A 79 -6.64 -9.64 -21.00
CA THR A 79 -5.72 -8.61 -21.50
C THR A 79 -4.29 -9.11 -21.58
N THR A 80 -3.86 -9.97 -20.64
CA THR A 80 -2.44 -10.32 -20.48
C THR A 80 -2.12 -11.79 -20.74
N GLU A 81 -3.14 -12.64 -20.85
CA GLU A 81 -3.06 -14.11 -20.92
C GLU A 81 -2.18 -14.73 -19.82
N SER A 82 -2.07 -14.04 -18.68
CA SER A 82 -1.18 -14.42 -17.59
C SER A 82 -1.85 -14.27 -16.23
N VAL A 83 -1.62 -15.23 -15.33
CA VAL A 83 -2.07 -15.14 -13.94
C VAL A 83 -0.99 -14.51 -13.09
N ARG A 84 -1.10 -13.19 -12.88
CA ARG A 84 -0.20 -12.44 -12.02
C ARG A 84 -0.80 -12.31 -10.63
N VAL A 85 -0.04 -12.71 -9.61
CA VAL A 85 -0.37 -12.38 -8.22
C VAL A 85 0.02 -10.92 -8.03
N GLN A 86 -0.94 -10.08 -7.61
CA GLN A 86 -0.56 -8.81 -7.00
C GLN A 86 0.24 -9.18 -5.75
N GLN A 87 1.56 -9.00 -5.83
CA GLN A 87 2.37 -8.92 -4.63
C GLN A 87 1.65 -7.91 -3.75
N VAL A 88 1.17 -8.35 -2.58
CA VAL A 88 0.80 -7.38 -1.54
C VAL A 88 1.97 -6.44 -1.50
N ALA A 89 1.71 -5.14 -1.64
CA ALA A 89 2.74 -4.15 -1.39
C ALA A 89 3.20 -4.41 0.04
N ALA A 90 4.22 -5.25 0.20
CA ALA A 90 4.99 -5.27 1.40
C ALA A 90 5.43 -3.82 1.46
N ASN A 91 5.06 -3.10 2.52
CA ASN A 91 5.55 -1.76 2.80
C ASN A 91 7.08 -1.73 3.03
N ARG A 92 7.81 -2.70 2.45
CA ARG A 92 9.24 -2.95 2.37
C ARG A 92 9.75 -2.88 0.93
N VAL A 93 8.97 -2.41 -0.05
CA VAL A 93 9.58 -1.94 -1.30
C VAL A 93 10.27 -0.63 -0.95
N ASN A 94 11.60 -0.69 -0.85
CA ASN A 94 12.45 0.47 -0.70
C ASN A 94 12.31 1.28 -2.00
N HIS A 95 11.30 2.16 -2.07
CA HIS A 95 11.13 3.02 -3.23
C HIS A 95 12.39 3.85 -3.38
N ALA A 96 13.02 3.84 -4.55
CA ALA A 96 14.19 4.66 -4.86
C ALA A 96 13.96 6.17 -4.61
N THR A 97 12.69 6.58 -4.55
CA THR A 97 12.23 7.94 -4.23
C THR A 97 11.98 8.20 -2.74
N LYS A 98 12.21 7.22 -1.85
CA LYS A 98 12.03 7.41 -0.41
C LYS A 98 13.27 8.07 0.17
N PHE A 99 13.11 9.33 0.58
CA PHE A 99 14.13 10.10 1.29
C PHE A 99 14.82 9.25 2.38
N PRO A 100 16.15 9.02 2.30
CA PRO A 100 16.86 8.20 3.27
C PRO A 100 16.84 8.86 4.66
N ARG A 101 16.13 8.25 5.61
CA ARG A 101 16.07 8.73 7.02
C ARG A 101 17.12 8.06 7.89
N THR A 102 18.34 7.91 7.38
CA THR A 102 19.45 7.35 8.16
C THR A 102 19.98 8.39 9.14
N LYS A 103 20.59 7.95 10.25
CA LYS A 103 21.21 8.86 11.23
C LYS A 103 22.25 9.79 10.59
N ALA A 104 22.99 9.30 9.61
CA ALA A 104 23.97 10.09 8.86
C ALA A 104 23.31 11.24 8.08
N VAL A 105 22.19 10.98 7.39
CA VAL A 105 21.45 12.01 6.65
C VAL A 105 20.80 13.02 7.58
N VAL A 106 20.24 12.56 8.70
CA VAL A 106 19.72 13.46 9.74
C VAL A 106 20.83 14.38 10.26
N SER A 107 21.99 13.82 10.63
CA SER A 107 23.12 14.60 11.12
C SER A 107 23.63 15.60 10.08
N LEU A 108 23.69 15.21 8.80
CA LEU A 108 24.10 16.10 7.71
C LEU A 108 23.15 17.29 7.56
N VAL A 109 21.84 17.04 7.59
CA VAL A 109 20.83 18.08 7.41
C VAL A 109 20.76 18.99 8.63
N VAL A 110 20.80 18.43 9.86
CA VAL A 110 20.85 19.23 11.09
C VAL A 110 22.08 20.13 11.11
N ARG A 111 23.25 19.59 10.73
CA ARG A 111 24.49 20.37 10.62
C ARG A 111 24.34 21.52 9.63
N LEU A 112 23.80 21.27 8.44
CA LEU A 112 23.54 22.31 7.43
C LEU A 112 22.63 23.42 7.96
N VAL A 113 21.54 23.06 8.64
CA VAL A 113 20.59 24.04 9.23
C VAL A 113 21.26 24.84 10.34
N THR A 114 22.10 24.19 11.16
CA THR A 114 22.85 24.83 12.24
C THR A 114 23.90 25.81 11.71
N GLU A 115 24.68 25.40 10.71
CA GLU A 115 25.72 26.24 10.09
C GLU A 115 25.12 27.47 9.39
N ARG A 116 23.92 27.33 8.81
CA ARG A 116 23.22 28.39 8.10
C ARG A 116 22.09 29.03 8.90
N GLN A 117 22.12 28.93 10.23
CA GLN A 117 21.08 29.42 11.12
C GLN A 117 20.69 30.89 10.84
N ALA A 118 21.68 31.76 10.63
CA ALA A 118 21.45 33.19 10.39
C ALA A 118 20.76 33.48 9.05
N ALA A 119 21.00 32.66 8.03
CA ALA A 119 20.44 32.85 6.68
C ALA A 119 19.15 32.05 6.46
N GLY A 120 18.93 30.99 7.26
CA GLY A 120 17.88 29.99 7.08
C GLY A 120 18.14 29.06 5.88
N VAL A 121 17.57 27.86 5.93
CA VAL A 121 17.76 26.83 4.88
C VAL A 121 16.44 26.54 4.17
N THR A 122 16.44 26.50 2.84
CA THR A 122 15.29 26.08 2.05
C THR A 122 15.31 24.58 1.72
N CYS A 123 14.18 24.02 1.29
CA CYS A 123 14.16 22.64 0.79
C CYS A 123 15.07 22.44 -0.45
N ALA A 124 15.28 23.49 -1.24
CA ALA A 124 16.17 23.45 -2.40
C ALA A 124 17.66 23.39 -1.98
N ASP A 125 18.02 24.09 -0.90
CA ASP A 125 19.37 24.02 -0.32
C ASP A 125 19.66 22.62 0.21
N VAL A 126 18.68 22.01 0.90
CA VAL A 126 18.79 20.63 1.38
C VAL A 126 18.92 19.66 0.21
N LEU A 127 18.12 19.82 -0.85
CA LEU A 127 18.22 18.97 -2.05
C LEU A 127 19.62 19.04 -2.66
N THR A 128 20.14 20.25 -2.84
CA THR A 128 21.48 20.49 -3.41
C THR A 128 22.58 19.90 -2.52
N CYS A 129 22.46 20.02 -1.20
CA CYS A 129 23.38 19.39 -0.25
C CYS A 129 23.35 17.85 -0.40
N LEU A 130 22.17 17.24 -0.48
CA LEU A 130 22.06 15.79 -0.58
C LEU A 130 22.57 15.24 -1.91
N GLU A 131 22.42 15.99 -3.00
CA GLU A 131 23.04 15.67 -4.30
C GLU A 131 24.57 15.72 -4.22
N ALA A 132 25.13 16.77 -3.56
CA ALA A 132 26.58 16.94 -3.41
C ALA A 132 27.24 15.80 -2.61
N TYR A 133 26.54 15.26 -1.60
CA TYR A 133 27.00 14.10 -0.82
C TYR A 133 26.57 12.74 -1.41
N ASN A 134 26.03 12.74 -2.65
CA ASN A 134 25.54 11.56 -3.36
C ASN A 134 24.51 10.72 -2.56
N VAL A 135 23.72 11.38 -1.71
CA VAL A 135 22.68 10.75 -0.88
C VAL A 135 21.37 10.63 -1.65
N LEU A 136 21.05 11.64 -2.47
CA LEU A 136 19.83 11.70 -3.26
C LEU A 136 20.19 12.25 -4.64
N GLN A 137 19.87 11.49 -5.69
CA GLN A 137 20.02 11.94 -7.07
C GLN A 137 18.63 12.20 -7.65
N VAL A 138 18.38 13.43 -8.10
CA VAL A 138 17.11 13.83 -8.69
C VAL A 138 17.37 14.30 -10.11
N ASP A 139 16.61 13.78 -11.05
CA ASP A 139 16.61 14.28 -12.41
C ASP A 139 16.06 15.72 -12.42
N ARG A 140 16.96 16.70 -12.60
CA ARG A 140 16.63 18.13 -12.66
C ARG A 140 15.88 18.51 -13.94
N SER A 141 15.91 17.65 -14.97
CA SER A 141 15.17 17.86 -16.21
C SER A 141 13.68 17.53 -16.09
N ASP A 142 13.29 16.70 -15.11
CA ASP A 142 11.89 16.40 -14.81
C ASP A 142 11.35 17.30 -13.68
N PRO A 143 10.48 18.29 -13.99
CA PRO A 143 9.90 19.17 -12.96
C PRO A 143 9.02 18.40 -11.96
N LYS A 144 8.46 17.25 -12.34
CA LYS A 144 7.67 16.41 -11.43
C LYS A 144 8.57 15.71 -10.40
N ALA A 145 9.72 15.18 -10.83
CA ALA A 145 10.72 14.59 -9.93
C ALA A 145 11.26 15.61 -8.93
N VAL A 146 11.57 16.83 -9.37
CA VAL A 146 12.01 17.92 -8.49
C VAL A 146 10.94 18.26 -7.46
N SER A 147 9.69 18.46 -7.91
CA SER A 147 8.56 18.80 -7.03
C SER A 147 8.23 17.69 -6.02
N ALA A 148 8.38 16.42 -6.42
CA ALA A 148 8.22 15.29 -5.51
C ALA A 148 9.32 15.22 -4.45
N SER A 149 10.55 15.55 -4.83
CA SER A 149 11.71 15.55 -3.94
C SER A 149 11.63 16.66 -2.91
N LEU A 150 11.26 17.88 -3.31
CA LEU A 150 11.07 19.01 -2.39
C LEU A 150 9.95 18.74 -1.38
N ARG A 151 8.82 18.14 -1.80
CA ARG A 151 7.76 17.72 -0.87
C ARG A 151 8.22 16.67 0.13
N SER A 152 9.08 15.74 -0.31
CA SER A 152 9.65 14.70 0.56
C SER A 152 10.61 15.28 1.59
N ILE A 153 11.44 16.24 1.18
CA ILE A 153 12.35 17.00 2.06
C ILE A 153 11.55 17.82 3.08
N LEU A 154 10.53 18.56 2.64
CA LEU A 154 9.65 19.33 3.53
C LEU A 154 9.04 18.44 4.62
N ARG A 155 8.50 17.28 4.23
CA ARG A 155 7.95 16.31 5.18
C ARG A 155 9.02 15.74 6.12
N PHE A 156 10.27 15.62 5.66
CA PHE A 156 11.38 15.19 6.48
C PHE A 156 11.79 16.24 7.51
N LEU A 157 11.95 17.49 7.11
CA LEU A 157 12.32 18.59 8.01
C LEU A 157 11.27 18.79 9.11
N ASN A 158 9.99 18.70 8.78
CA ASN A 158 8.89 18.78 9.76
C ASN A 158 8.86 17.63 10.79
N THR A 159 9.68 16.59 10.61
CA THR A 159 9.80 15.48 11.57
C THR A 159 11.08 15.55 12.40
N LEU A 160 11.93 16.55 12.20
CA LEU A 160 13.15 16.71 12.97
C LEU A 160 12.88 17.57 14.19
N ASP A 161 13.18 17.02 15.37
CA ASP A 161 13.10 17.76 16.62
C ASP A 161 14.11 18.91 16.62
N GLY A 162 13.68 20.08 17.08
CA GLY A 162 14.54 21.26 17.15
C GLY A 162 14.77 21.98 15.83
N ILE A 163 14.12 21.61 14.72
CA ILE A 163 14.10 22.40 13.47
C ILE A 163 12.70 22.97 13.26
N VAL A 164 12.61 24.29 13.07
CA VAL A 164 11.36 25.02 12.93
C VAL A 164 11.36 25.78 11.62
N LYS A 165 10.18 25.86 11.00
CA LYS A 165 9.95 26.67 9.81
C LYS A 165 9.65 28.12 10.23
N ALA A 166 10.53 29.04 9.86
CA ALA A 166 10.37 30.46 10.07
C ALA A 166 9.28 31.05 9.15
N PRO A 167 8.75 32.24 9.46
CA PRO A 167 7.69 32.89 8.68
C PRO A 167 8.06 33.18 7.22
N ASP A 168 9.36 33.35 6.94
CA ASP A 168 9.93 33.53 5.60
C ASP A 168 9.99 32.22 4.79
N GLY A 169 9.54 31.10 5.37
CA GLY A 169 9.50 29.79 4.74
C GLY A 169 10.79 28.98 4.86
N LYS A 170 11.84 29.52 5.50
CA LYS A 170 13.11 28.84 5.71
C LYS A 170 13.12 28.03 7.00
N PHE A 171 14.03 27.07 7.09
CA PHE A 171 14.23 26.24 8.26
C PHE A 171 15.42 26.72 9.08
N ILE A 172 15.20 26.80 10.39
CA ILE A 172 16.18 27.21 11.40
C ILE A 172 16.10 26.27 12.61
N VAL A 173 17.18 26.18 13.37
CA VAL A 173 17.22 25.52 14.67
C VAL A 173 16.39 26.32 15.69
N SER A 174 15.58 25.62 16.47
CA SER A 174 14.88 26.17 17.63
C SER A 174 15.92 26.47 18.71
N VAL A 175 16.23 27.76 18.89
CA VAL A 175 16.95 28.22 20.07
C VAL A 175 15.91 28.33 21.17
N ALA A 176 15.93 27.42 22.15
CA ALA A 176 15.15 27.61 23.36
C ALA A 176 15.55 28.96 23.97
N PRO A 177 14.61 29.82 24.41
CA PRO A 177 14.98 31.05 25.09
C PRO A 177 15.77 30.67 26.35
N SER A 178 17.06 30.97 26.36
CA SER A 178 17.89 30.96 27.56
C SER A 178 17.22 31.89 28.57
N SER A 179 16.76 31.31 29.68
CA SER A 179 16.23 32.05 30.84
C SER A 179 17.31 32.91 31.48
#